data_AF-A0A2T5BL42-F1
#
_entry.id   AF-A0A2T5BL42-F1
#
_cell.length_a   1.000
_cell.length_b   1.000
_cell.length_c   1.000
_cell.angle_alpha   90.00
_cell.angle_beta   90.00
_cell.angle_gamma   90.00
#
_symmetry.space_group_name_H-M   'P 1'
#
loop_
_entity.id
_entity.type
_entity.pdbx_description
1 polymer ?
#
loop_
_entity_poly.entity_id
_entity_poly.type
_entity_poly.pdbx_seq_one_letter_code
_entity_poly.pdbx_strand_id
1 'polypeptide(L)'
;MNRAKSIDVAINTMRARLTVLGFNLTIITFQISQIIHPVLDALEHGSVSLFRLTLGLALLMGAITTILALLAFISSARLNREGTAGIHLLLVGDLLMFLSLILTLFGFVSPYQKALDQLMGHAGHNEIVLIHDAVLWVATLVWVSTAYVAPIFLLLRAPVMLAVRIVYASVYLICLQGLTWLVLVASRIEQPGRLPTFSETFFSSLIAPLAW
;
A
#
# COMPACT_ATOMS: atom_id res chain seq x y z
N MET A 1 -36.19 15.86 -19.53
CA MET A 1 -35.40 15.70 -18.28
C MET A 1 -34.99 14.24 -18.13
N ASN A 2 -33.76 13.89 -18.50
CA ASN A 2 -33.23 12.53 -18.28
C ASN A 2 -32.91 12.37 -16.79
N ARG A 3 -33.67 11.52 -16.07
CA ARG A 3 -33.31 11.12 -14.71
C ARG A 3 -31.97 10.38 -14.77
N ALA A 4 -30.93 10.97 -14.18
CA ALA A 4 -29.68 10.26 -13.93
C ALA A 4 -30.03 9.02 -13.09
N LYS A 5 -29.84 7.83 -13.67
CA LYS A 5 -30.11 6.55 -13.02
C LYS A 5 -29.22 6.45 -11.78
N SER A 6 -29.84 6.36 -10.59
CA SER A 6 -29.14 6.07 -9.34
C SER A 6 -28.36 4.78 -9.49
N ILE A 7 -27.08 4.79 -9.13
CA ILE A 7 -26.28 3.57 -9.02
C ILE A 7 -26.34 3.15 -7.56
N ASP A 8 -27.10 2.09 -7.30
CA ASP A 8 -27.26 1.56 -5.95
C ASP A 8 -26.12 0.59 -5.66
N VAL A 9 -25.37 0.86 -4.59
CA VAL A 9 -24.30 -0.01 -4.11
C VAL A 9 -24.89 -0.93 -3.06
N ALA A 10 -24.71 -2.25 -3.21
CA ALA A 10 -25.14 -3.19 -2.20
C ALA A 10 -24.45 -2.90 -0.85
N ILE A 11 -25.25 -2.80 0.21
CA ILE A 11 -24.79 -2.48 1.58
C ILE A 11 -23.69 -3.45 2.04
N ASN A 12 -23.78 -4.73 1.64
CA ASN A 12 -22.77 -5.73 1.98
C ASN A 12 -21.41 -5.45 1.36
N THR A 13 -21.37 -4.93 0.12
CA THR A 13 -20.12 -4.53 -0.53
C THR A 13 -19.47 -3.36 0.19
N MET A 14 -20.27 -2.39 0.64
CA MET A 14 -19.77 -1.25 1.41
C MET A 14 -19.20 -1.68 2.77
N ARG A 15 -19.91 -2.59 3.45
CA ARG A 15 -19.45 -3.17 4.72
C ARG A 15 -18.14 -3.91 4.56
N ALA A 16 -18.00 -4.73 3.51
CA ALA A 16 -16.77 -5.46 3.22
C ALA A 16 -15.56 -4.51 3.03
N ARG A 17 -15.72 -3.41 2.28
CA ARG A 17 -14.67 -2.39 2.11
C ARG A 17 -14.24 -1.77 3.43
N LEU A 18 -15.21 -1.38 4.26
CA LEU A 18 -14.93 -0.80 5.58
C LEU A 18 -14.26 -1.80 6.52
N THR A 19 -14.63 -3.08 6.46
CA THR A 19 -13.95 -4.15 7.21
C THR A 19 -12.50 -4.31 6.77
N VAL A 20 -12.24 -4.32 5.46
CA VAL A 20 -10.87 -4.40 4.92
C VAL A 20 -10.03 -3.21 5.38
N LEU A 21 -10.57 -1.99 5.31
CA LEU A 21 -9.87 -0.79 5.78
C LEU A 21 -9.63 -0.80 7.30
N GLY A 22 -10.62 -1.23 8.09
CA GLY A 22 -10.47 -1.37 9.54
C GLY A 22 -9.37 -2.36 9.90
N PHE A 23 -9.36 -3.52 9.24
CA PHE A 23 -8.31 -4.53 9.41
C PHE A 23 -6.94 -4.01 8.99
N ASN A 24 -6.86 -3.32 7.85
CA ASN A 24 -5.62 -2.70 7.38
C ASN A 24 -5.06 -1.71 8.42
N LEU A 25 -5.92 -0.86 8.97
CA LEU A 25 -5.53 0.09 10.00
C LEU A 25 -5.04 -0.62 11.27
N THR A 26 -5.70 -1.70 11.70
CA THR A 26 -5.25 -2.50 12.85
C THR A 26 -3.85 -3.09 12.63
N ILE A 27 -3.58 -3.65 11.45
CA ILE A 27 -2.25 -4.17 11.11
C ILE A 27 -1.21 -3.05 11.18
N ILE A 28 -1.49 -1.91 10.53
CA ILE A 28 -0.56 -0.78 10.52
C ILE A 28 -0.28 -0.30 11.96
N THR A 29 -1.30 -0.15 12.80
CA THR A 29 -1.12 0.24 14.21
C THR A 29 -0.27 -0.75 14.98
N PHE A 30 -0.50 -2.05 14.81
CA PHE A 30 0.29 -3.10 15.46
C PHE A 30 1.75 -3.10 14.99
N GLN A 31 1.99 -2.87 13.70
CA GLN A 31 3.36 -2.81 13.17
C GLN A 31 4.08 -1.54 13.61
N ILE A 32 3.40 -0.40 13.66
CA ILE A 32 3.97 0.86 14.16
C ILE A 32 4.37 0.72 15.64
N SER A 33 3.56 0.09 16.48
CA SER A 33 3.90 -0.09 17.90
C SER A 33 5.16 -0.95 18.08
N GLN A 34 5.36 -1.97 17.23
CA GLN A 34 6.59 -2.77 17.24
C GLN A 34 7.85 -2.01 16.79
N ILE A 35 7.70 -0.87 16.10
CA ILE A 35 8.83 -0.05 15.65
C ILE A 35 9.18 1.04 16.66
N ILE A 36 8.17 1.67 17.26
CA ILE A 36 8.39 2.82 18.15
C ILE A 36 9.16 2.43 19.41
N HIS A 37 8.82 1.29 20.04
CA HIS A 37 9.47 0.88 21.29
C HIS A 37 10.98 0.66 21.13
N PRO A 38 11.48 -0.14 20.17
CA PRO A 38 12.91 -0.30 19.95
C PRO A 38 13.63 0.98 19.54
N VAL A 39 12.95 1.90 18.85
CA VAL A 39 13.55 3.18 18.43
C VAL A 39 13.75 4.11 19.62
N LEU A 40 12.80 4.21 20.54
CA LEU A 40 12.95 4.99 21.76
C LEU A 40 14.11 4.44 22.61
N ASP A 41 14.15 3.12 22.79
CA ASP A 41 15.23 2.45 23.54
C ASP A 41 16.60 2.70 22.88
N ALA A 42 16.67 2.63 21.55
CA ALA A 42 17.92 2.84 20.82
C ALA A 42 18.42 4.29 20.86
N LEU A 43 17.50 5.27 20.86
CA LEU A 43 17.83 6.69 21.03
C LEU A 43 18.33 6.99 22.44
N GLU A 44 17.75 6.36 23.46
CA GLU A 44 18.19 6.48 24.85
C GLU A 44 19.59 5.88 25.07
N HIS A 45 19.93 4.81 24.34
CA HIS A 45 21.22 4.12 24.42
C HIS A 45 22.23 4.54 23.33
N GLY A 46 21.94 5.60 22.57
CA GLY A 46 22.86 6.18 21.58
C GLY A 46 23.13 5.34 20.32
N SER A 47 22.36 4.29 20.06
CA SER A 47 22.49 3.44 18.87
C SER A 47 21.54 3.91 17.77
N VAL A 48 21.99 4.88 16.96
CA VAL A 48 21.22 5.42 15.81
C VAL A 48 21.01 4.36 14.70
N SER A 49 21.69 3.21 14.78
CA SER A 49 21.69 2.16 13.75
C SER A 49 20.36 1.41 13.55
N LEU A 50 19.38 1.61 14.44
CA LEU A 50 18.09 0.88 14.42
C LEU A 50 16.94 1.64 13.77
N PHE A 51 17.17 2.84 13.23
CA PHE A 51 16.09 3.62 12.65
C PHE A 51 15.61 3.01 11.33
N ARG A 52 14.53 2.19 11.41
CA ARG A 52 13.81 1.63 10.26
C ARG A 52 12.88 2.68 9.63
N LEU A 53 13.43 3.83 9.22
CA LEU A 53 12.75 4.94 8.54
C LEU A 53 11.81 4.45 7.43
N THR A 54 12.28 3.53 6.61
CA THR A 54 11.60 2.96 5.45
C THR A 54 10.29 2.30 5.85
N LEU A 55 10.36 1.47 6.88
CA LEU A 55 9.23 0.74 7.41
C LEU A 55 8.24 1.70 8.06
N GLY A 56 8.73 2.62 8.90
CA GLY A 56 7.89 3.63 9.55
C GLY A 56 7.18 4.55 8.54
N LEU A 57 7.89 4.99 7.49
CA LEU A 57 7.34 5.85 6.45
C LEU A 57 6.27 5.13 5.63
N ALA A 58 6.52 3.89 5.20
CA ALA A 58 5.54 3.13 4.44
C ALA A 58 4.26 2.89 5.23
N LEU A 59 4.38 2.51 6.50
CA LEU A 59 3.24 2.29 7.38
C LEU A 59 2.47 3.58 7.68
N LEU A 60 3.18 4.69 7.92
CA LEU A 60 2.54 5.99 8.11
C LEU A 60 1.76 6.43 6.87
N MET A 61 2.35 6.30 5.68
CA MET A 61 1.67 6.60 4.42
C MET A 61 0.49 5.64 4.19
N GLY A 62 0.62 4.37 4.57
CA GLY A 62 -0.46 3.40 4.56
C GLY A 62 -1.63 3.82 5.45
N ALA A 63 -1.35 4.29 6.67
CA ALA A 63 -2.36 4.80 7.60
C ALA A 63 -3.07 6.04 7.05
N ILE A 64 -2.32 7.03 6.57
CA ILE A 64 -2.88 8.26 5.98
C ILE A 64 -3.78 7.91 4.80
N THR A 65 -3.32 7.04 3.91
CA THR A 65 -4.10 6.62 2.74
C THR A 65 -5.35 5.83 3.13
N THR A 66 -5.27 4.99 4.16
CA THR A 66 -6.42 4.27 4.73
C THR A 66 -7.47 5.24 5.28
N ILE A 67 -7.04 6.27 6.01
CA ILE A 67 -7.93 7.31 6.55
C ILE A 67 -8.58 8.11 5.41
N LEU A 68 -7.82 8.48 4.37
CA LEU A 68 -8.37 9.15 3.19
C LEU A 68 -9.39 8.26 2.47
N ALA A 69 -9.16 6.96 2.37
CA ALA A 69 -10.12 6.01 1.80
C ALA A 69 -11.41 5.94 2.64
N LEU A 70 -11.29 5.88 3.97
CA LEU A 70 -12.45 5.93 4.88
C LEU A 70 -13.25 7.22 4.71
N LEU A 71 -12.58 8.37 4.65
CA LEU A 71 -13.23 9.66 4.43
C LEU A 71 -13.94 9.71 3.07
N ALA A 72 -13.29 9.24 2.00
CA ALA A 72 -13.90 9.15 0.67
C ALA A 72 -15.16 8.27 0.70
N PHE A 73 -15.10 7.13 1.40
CA PHE A 73 -16.23 6.22 1.56
C PHE A 73 -17.38 6.83 2.39
N ILE A 74 -17.09 7.49 3.50
CA ILE A 74 -18.09 8.18 4.32
C ILE A 74 -18.74 9.31 3.52
N SER A 75 -17.94 10.14 2.84
CA SER A 75 -18.45 11.21 1.98
C SER A 75 -19.17 10.71 0.74
N SER A 76 -18.88 9.48 0.29
CA SER A 76 -19.63 8.85 -0.81
C SER A 76 -21.05 8.48 -0.40
N ALA A 77 -21.30 8.18 0.87
CA ALA A 77 -22.63 7.84 1.36
C ALA A 77 -23.53 9.08 1.29
N ARG A 78 -24.48 9.09 0.35
CA ARG A 78 -25.53 10.12 0.37
C ARG A 78 -26.51 9.76 1.47
N LEU A 79 -26.87 10.72 2.32
CA LEU A 79 -27.97 10.66 3.30
C LEU A 79 -29.35 10.58 2.63
N ASN A 80 -29.51 9.76 1.58
CA ASN A 80 -30.80 9.45 0.98
C ASN A 80 -31.33 8.14 1.56
N ARG A 81 -32.65 8.09 1.78
CA ARG A 81 -33.39 6.96 2.37
C ARG A 81 -33.17 5.60 1.69
N GLU A 82 -32.56 5.58 0.51
CA GLU A 82 -32.23 4.40 -0.29
C GLU A 82 -30.78 3.91 -0.13
N GLY A 83 -29.90 4.64 0.56
CA GLY A 83 -28.51 4.20 0.82
C GLY A 83 -27.57 4.25 -0.39
N THR A 84 -27.78 5.20 -1.31
CA THR A 84 -27.03 5.30 -2.57
C THR A 84 -25.68 5.99 -2.38
N ALA A 85 -24.60 5.49 -2.99
CA ALA A 85 -23.27 6.11 -2.92
C ALA A 85 -22.95 6.94 -4.17
N GLY A 86 -22.30 8.10 -3.99
CA GLY A 86 -21.75 8.89 -5.09
C GLY A 86 -20.61 8.14 -5.78
N ILE A 87 -20.79 7.80 -7.07
CA ILE A 87 -19.89 6.91 -7.82
C ILE A 87 -18.43 7.37 -7.85
N HIS A 88 -18.18 8.68 -7.88
CA HIS A 88 -16.84 9.26 -7.96
C HIS A 88 -16.05 9.07 -6.67
N LEU A 89 -16.64 9.43 -5.52
CA LEU A 89 -16.01 9.29 -4.21
C LEU A 89 -15.84 7.82 -3.83
N LEU A 90 -16.78 6.97 -4.23
CA LEU A 90 -16.65 5.52 -4.06
C LEU A 90 -15.44 4.96 -4.81
N LEU A 91 -15.27 5.37 -6.07
CA LEU A 91 -14.14 4.94 -6.90
C LEU A 91 -12.80 5.45 -6.37
N VAL A 92 -12.76 6.72 -5.92
CA VAL A 92 -11.57 7.29 -5.24
C VAL A 92 -11.25 6.51 -3.97
N GLY A 93 -12.26 6.18 -3.15
CA GLY A 93 -12.09 5.37 -1.95
C GLY A 93 -11.52 3.99 -2.24
N ASP A 94 -12.01 3.29 -3.27
CA ASP A 94 -11.48 1.99 -3.69
C ASP A 94 -10.02 2.09 -4.15
N LEU A 95 -9.64 3.12 -4.92
CA LEU A 95 -8.26 3.32 -5.38
C LEU A 95 -7.30 3.62 -4.22
N LEU A 96 -7.71 4.47 -3.28
CA LEU A 96 -6.95 4.77 -2.07
C LEU A 96 -6.83 3.52 -1.18
N MET A 97 -7.89 2.70 -1.08
CA MET A 97 -7.84 1.43 -0.36
C MET A 97 -6.74 0.53 -0.91
N PHE A 98 -6.69 0.30 -2.23
CA PHE A 98 -5.63 -0.49 -2.85
C PHE A 98 -4.24 0.08 -2.59
N LEU A 99 -4.08 1.40 -2.69
CA LEU A 99 -2.83 2.08 -2.42
C LEU A 99 -2.36 1.88 -0.97
N SER A 100 -3.28 1.92 -0.01
CA SER A 100 -2.96 1.66 1.40
C SER A 100 -2.57 0.21 1.66
N LEU A 101 -3.22 -0.75 1.00
CA LEU A 101 -2.93 -2.19 1.16
C LEU A 101 -1.52 -2.54 0.68
N ILE A 102 -1.09 -1.91 -0.42
CA ILE A 102 0.26 -2.06 -0.99
C ILE A 102 1.32 -1.57 0.00
N LEU A 103 1.08 -0.42 0.64
CA LEU A 103 1.99 0.14 1.65
C LEU A 103 2.06 -0.71 2.92
N THR A 104 0.92 -1.26 3.37
CA THR A 104 0.89 -2.21 4.49
C THR A 104 1.60 -3.51 4.13
N LEU A 105 1.39 -4.03 2.92
CA LEU A 105 2.07 -5.24 2.44
C LEU A 105 3.58 -5.06 2.46
N PHE A 106 4.09 -3.91 2.00
CA PHE A 106 5.51 -3.61 2.12
C PHE A 106 5.98 -3.65 3.57
N GLY A 107 5.24 -2.97 4.47
CA GLY A 107 5.59 -2.95 5.88
C GLY A 107 5.52 -4.33 6.55
N PHE A 108 4.73 -5.26 6.02
CA PHE A 108 4.68 -6.64 6.47
C PHE A 108 5.84 -7.49 5.92
N VAL A 109 6.15 -7.36 4.64
CA VAL A 109 7.11 -8.23 3.95
C VAL A 109 8.56 -7.79 4.20
N SER A 110 8.84 -6.48 4.22
CA SER A 110 10.21 -5.95 4.31
C SER A 110 10.98 -6.41 5.57
N PRO A 111 10.40 -6.42 6.79
CA PRO A 111 11.09 -6.93 7.98
C PRO A 111 11.44 -8.41 7.88
N TYR A 112 10.58 -9.19 7.21
CA TYR A 112 10.75 -10.62 7.06
C TYR A 112 11.82 -10.96 6.02
N GLN A 113 11.87 -10.23 4.90
CA GLN A 113 12.95 -10.33 3.91
C GLN A 113 14.31 -10.07 4.56
N LYS A 114 14.47 -8.94 5.28
CA LYS A 114 15.72 -8.62 5.97
C LYS A 114 16.14 -9.70 6.97
N ALA A 115 15.19 -10.33 7.66
CA ALA A 115 15.50 -11.43 8.59
C ALA A 115 15.96 -12.69 7.86
N LEU A 116 15.34 -13.03 6.73
CA LEU A 116 15.77 -14.15 5.89
C LEU A 116 17.13 -13.91 5.25
N ASP A 117 17.42 -12.70 4.75
CA ASP A 117 18.72 -12.34 4.20
C ASP A 117 19.84 -12.54 5.22
N GLN A 118 19.60 -12.10 6.46
CA GLN A 118 20.53 -12.34 7.56
C GLN A 118 20.70 -13.83 7.83
N LEU A 119 19.62 -14.61 7.82
CA LEU A 119 19.67 -16.05 8.05
C LEU A 119 20.44 -16.79 6.95
N MET A 120 20.23 -16.43 5.68
CA MET A 120 20.99 -16.97 4.54
C MET A 120 22.48 -16.68 4.64
N GLY A 121 22.85 -15.48 5.12
CA GLY A 121 24.26 -15.11 5.35
C GLY A 121 24.96 -15.96 6.42
N HIS A 122 24.22 -16.57 7.34
CA HIS A 122 24.76 -17.39 8.43
C HIS A 122 24.58 -18.90 8.23
N ALA A 123 23.59 -19.32 7.45
CA ALA A 123 23.21 -20.71 7.28
C ALA A 123 23.11 -21.05 5.78
N GLY A 124 24.13 -21.74 5.27
CA GLY A 124 24.17 -22.27 3.89
C GLY A 124 23.25 -23.47 3.66
N HIS A 125 21.98 -23.38 4.06
CA HIS A 125 20.99 -24.45 3.95
C HIS A 125 20.02 -24.15 2.80
N ASN A 126 19.86 -25.11 1.88
CA ASN A 126 19.00 -24.99 0.70
C ASN A 126 17.52 -24.76 1.06
N GLU A 127 17.09 -25.17 2.26
CA GLU A 127 15.73 -25.00 2.77
C GLU A 127 15.40 -23.53 3.04
N ILE A 128 16.36 -22.73 3.51
CA ILE A 128 16.16 -21.30 3.79
C ILE A 128 15.99 -20.52 2.49
N VAL A 129 16.77 -20.88 1.45
CA VAL A 129 16.64 -20.30 0.11
C VAL A 129 15.27 -20.60 -0.48
N LEU A 130 14.77 -21.84 -0.35
CA LEU A 130 13.43 -22.21 -0.82
C LEU A 130 12.33 -21.40 -0.11
N ILE A 131 12.42 -21.21 1.21
CA ILE A 131 11.45 -20.41 1.98
C ILE A 131 11.52 -18.94 1.56
N HIS A 132 12.73 -18.40 1.40
CA HIS A 132 12.95 -17.04 0.92
C HIS A 132 12.27 -16.79 -0.42
N ASP A 133 12.56 -17.64 -1.41
CA ASP A 133 12.01 -17.46 -2.75
C ASP A 133 10.50 -17.64 -2.77
N ALA A 134 9.96 -18.61 -2.02
CA ALA A 134 8.53 -18.80 -1.90
C ALA A 134 7.82 -17.56 -1.35
N VAL A 135 8.38 -16.93 -0.32
CA VAL A 135 7.82 -15.72 0.28
C VAL A 135 7.91 -14.53 -0.68
N LEU A 136 9.04 -14.38 -1.38
CA LEU A 136 9.23 -13.36 -2.41
C LEU A 136 8.19 -13.47 -3.53
N TRP A 137 7.95 -14.68 -4.03
CA TRP A 137 6.97 -14.95 -5.08
C TRP A 137 5.55 -14.64 -4.62
N VAL A 138 5.17 -15.06 -3.41
CA VAL A 138 3.84 -14.75 -2.86
C VAL A 138 3.67 -13.25 -2.66
N ALA A 139 4.67 -12.55 -2.10
CA ALA A 139 4.63 -11.10 -1.93
C ALA A 139 4.49 -10.37 -3.27
N THR A 140 5.23 -10.82 -4.29
CA THR A 140 5.16 -10.28 -5.66
C THR A 140 3.77 -10.49 -6.28
N LEU A 141 3.20 -11.68 -6.13
CA LEU A 141 1.86 -11.98 -6.62
C LEU A 141 0.80 -11.06 -5.98
N VAL A 142 0.85 -10.91 -4.66
CA VAL A 142 -0.09 -10.05 -3.92
C VAL A 142 0.10 -8.58 -4.32
N TRP A 143 1.35 -8.13 -4.48
CA TRP A 143 1.66 -6.78 -4.95
C TRP A 143 1.08 -6.52 -6.33
N VAL A 144 1.39 -7.36 -7.32
CA VAL A 144 0.90 -7.18 -8.71
C VAL A 144 -0.63 -7.21 -8.74
N SER A 145 -1.23 -8.12 -7.98
CA SER A 145 -2.69 -8.23 -7.88
C SER A 145 -3.33 -6.97 -7.32
N THR A 146 -2.73 -6.38 -6.28
CA THR A 146 -3.29 -5.21 -5.57
C THR A 146 -2.95 -3.89 -6.27
N ALA A 147 -1.74 -3.76 -6.81
CA ALA A 147 -1.23 -2.55 -7.46
C ALA A 147 -1.76 -2.34 -8.87
N TYR A 148 -2.03 -3.42 -9.61
CA TYR A 148 -2.35 -3.31 -11.02
C TYR A 148 -3.66 -4.00 -11.36
N VAL A 149 -3.78 -5.28 -11.05
CA VAL A 149 -4.92 -6.09 -11.50
C VAL A 149 -6.24 -5.57 -10.92
N ALA A 150 -6.33 -5.39 -9.60
CA ALA A 150 -7.55 -4.96 -8.95
C ALA A 150 -8.00 -3.53 -9.35
N PRO A 151 -7.12 -2.51 -9.40
CA PRO A 151 -7.46 -1.19 -9.94
C PRO A 151 -7.93 -1.22 -11.40
N ILE A 152 -7.29 -2.03 -12.25
CA ILE A 152 -7.69 -2.18 -13.66
C ILE A 152 -9.12 -2.73 -13.75
N PHE A 153 -9.41 -3.83 -13.04
CA PHE A 153 -10.77 -4.42 -13.06
C PHE A 153 -11.82 -3.47 -12.49
N LEU A 154 -11.49 -2.73 -11.44
CA LEU A 154 -12.35 -1.69 -10.86
C LEU A 154 -12.69 -0.62 -11.91
N LEU A 155 -11.69 -0.06 -12.57
CA LEU A 155 -11.88 1.01 -13.55
C LEU A 155 -12.60 0.52 -14.80
N LEU A 156 -12.30 -0.68 -15.30
CA LEU A 156 -12.99 -1.27 -16.46
C LEU A 156 -14.49 -1.46 -16.21
N ARG A 157 -14.87 -1.83 -14.97
CA ARG A 157 -16.27 -2.05 -14.58
C ARG A 157 -16.97 -0.77 -14.11
N ALA A 158 -16.24 0.33 -13.93
CA ALA A 158 -16.82 1.58 -13.45
C ALA A 158 -17.77 2.19 -14.50
N PRO A 159 -19.02 2.54 -14.11
CA PRO A 159 -20.02 3.15 -14.99
C PRO A 159 -19.76 4.66 -15.19
N VAL A 160 -18.54 5.00 -15.62
CA VAL A 160 -18.10 6.38 -15.89
C VAL A 160 -17.50 6.48 -17.29
N MET A 161 -17.45 7.71 -17.82
CA MET A 161 -16.89 7.99 -19.15
C MET A 161 -15.42 7.59 -19.24
N LEU A 162 -14.96 7.18 -20.43
CA LEU A 162 -13.58 6.74 -20.65
C LEU A 162 -12.54 7.79 -20.24
N ALA A 163 -12.77 9.07 -20.58
CA ALA A 163 -11.89 10.16 -20.19
C ALA A 163 -11.72 10.25 -18.67
N VAL A 164 -12.80 10.06 -17.91
CA VAL A 164 -12.79 10.06 -16.44
C VAL A 164 -12.03 8.85 -15.90
N ARG A 165 -12.18 7.66 -16.51
CA ARG A 165 -11.38 6.47 -16.13
C ARG A 165 -9.89 6.69 -16.34
N ILE A 166 -9.50 7.31 -17.45
CA ILE A 166 -8.10 7.63 -17.74
C ILE A 166 -7.56 8.60 -16.70
N VAL A 167 -8.32 9.64 -16.34
CA VAL A 167 -7.90 10.57 -15.27
C VAL A 167 -7.70 9.83 -13.95
N TYR A 168 -8.63 8.98 -13.53
CA TYR A 168 -8.46 8.20 -12.29
C TYR A 168 -7.27 7.24 -12.35
N ALA A 169 -7.06 6.56 -13.48
CA ALA A 169 -5.91 5.69 -13.68
C ALA A 169 -4.60 6.47 -13.58
N SER A 170 -4.50 7.61 -14.26
CA SER A 170 -3.31 8.47 -14.24
C SER A 170 -3.01 8.99 -12.84
N VAL A 171 -4.02 9.51 -12.14
CA VAL A 171 -3.86 9.98 -10.76
C VAL A 171 -3.42 8.84 -9.84
N TYR A 172 -4.05 7.67 -9.96
CA TYR A 172 -3.68 6.49 -9.19
C TYR A 172 -2.21 6.09 -9.43
N LEU A 173 -1.77 6.02 -10.70
CA LEU A 173 -0.40 5.65 -11.05
C LEU A 173 0.60 6.70 -10.56
N ILE A 174 0.28 8.00 -10.65
CA ILE A 174 1.12 9.07 -10.11
C ILE A 174 1.26 8.91 -8.59
N CYS A 175 0.17 8.64 -7.87
CA CYS A 175 0.21 8.42 -6.42
C CYS A 175 0.99 7.16 -6.05
N LEU A 176 0.75 6.03 -6.74
CA LEU A 176 1.48 4.77 -6.55
C LEU A 176 2.99 4.99 -6.74
N GLN A 177 3.36 5.64 -7.82
CA GLN A 177 4.73 5.98 -8.14
C GLN A 177 5.37 6.91 -7.11
N GLY A 178 4.68 7.97 -6.70
CA GLY A 178 5.18 8.93 -5.71
C GLY A 178 5.41 8.28 -4.35
N LEU A 179 4.49 7.42 -3.91
CA LEU A 179 4.58 6.74 -2.62
C LEU A 179 5.66 5.65 -2.62
N THR A 180 5.74 4.83 -3.66
CA THR A 180 6.81 3.83 -3.80
C THR A 180 8.19 4.47 -3.90
N TRP A 181 8.29 5.60 -4.60
CA TRP A 181 9.52 6.38 -4.67
C TRP A 181 9.93 6.94 -3.31
N LEU A 182 9.01 7.49 -2.51
CA LEU A 182 9.30 7.97 -1.15
C LEU A 182 9.84 6.84 -0.25
N VAL A 183 9.24 5.66 -0.32
CA VAL A 183 9.72 4.47 0.41
C VAL A 183 11.12 4.08 -0.04
N LEU A 184 11.40 4.09 -1.35
CA LEU A 184 12.74 3.81 -1.88
C LEU A 184 13.78 4.86 -1.48
N VAL A 185 13.39 6.12 -1.34
CA VAL A 185 14.28 7.17 -0.83
C VAL A 185 14.63 6.91 0.64
N ALA A 186 13.64 6.50 1.45
CA ALA A 186 13.86 6.16 2.84
C ALA A 186 14.81 4.97 3.03
N SER A 187 14.71 3.92 2.19
CA SER A 187 15.61 2.76 2.27
C SER A 187 17.06 3.09 1.98
N ARG A 188 17.32 4.12 1.18
CA ARG A 188 18.67 4.60 0.89
C ARG A 188 19.30 5.37 2.04
N ILE A 189 18.51 6.11 2.80
CA ILE A 189 18.99 6.80 4.00
C ILE A 189 19.46 5.75 5.03
N GLU A 190 18.81 4.59 5.08
CA GLU A 190 19.24 3.46 5.92
C GLU A 190 20.50 2.74 5.41
N GLN A 191 20.86 2.85 4.13
CA GLN A 191 22.01 2.15 3.52
C GLN A 191 22.92 3.12 2.73
N PRO A 192 23.78 3.88 3.42
CA PRO A 192 24.68 4.84 2.76
C PRO A 192 25.76 4.11 1.93
N GLY A 193 25.66 4.16 0.60
CA GLY A 193 26.71 3.59 -0.28
C GLY A 193 26.42 3.47 -1.79
N ARG A 194 25.17 3.61 -2.25
CA ARG A 194 24.82 3.51 -3.68
C ARG A 194 23.85 4.64 -4.08
N LEU A 195 24.32 5.60 -4.86
CA LEU A 195 23.48 6.64 -5.48
C LEU A 195 23.32 6.37 -6.99
N PRO A 196 22.31 5.59 -7.42
CA PRO A 196 21.90 5.53 -8.82
C PRO A 196 21.10 6.78 -9.23
N THR A 197 21.11 7.10 -10.53
CA THR A 197 20.49 8.28 -11.14
C THR A 197 18.96 8.26 -11.08
N PHE A 198 18.32 9.44 -11.08
CA PHE A 198 16.86 9.61 -10.94
C PHE A 198 16.01 8.72 -11.87
N SER A 199 16.47 8.48 -13.10
CA SER A 199 15.75 7.67 -14.10
C SER A 199 15.73 6.17 -13.81
N GLU A 200 16.82 5.60 -13.27
CA GLU A 200 16.88 4.16 -12.94
C GLU A 200 16.01 3.80 -11.73
N THR A 201 15.58 4.79 -10.97
CA THR A 201 15.02 4.64 -9.61
C THR A 201 13.53 4.91 -9.55
N PHE A 202 13.03 5.71 -10.49
CA PHE A 202 11.60 5.97 -10.64
C PHE A 202 10.87 4.76 -11.22
N PHE A 203 11.35 4.17 -12.32
CA PHE A 203 10.67 3.03 -12.94
C PHE A 203 10.84 1.70 -12.19
N SER A 204 11.96 1.51 -11.49
CA SER A 204 12.19 0.32 -10.66
C SER A 204 11.29 0.27 -9.42
N SER A 205 10.84 1.42 -8.90
CA SER A 205 9.97 1.47 -7.71
C SER A 205 8.55 0.94 -7.97
N LEU A 206 8.12 0.81 -9.23
CA LEU A 206 6.84 0.19 -9.60
C LEU A 206 6.88 -1.34 -9.42
N ILE A 207 8.07 -1.95 -9.47
CA ILE A 207 8.30 -3.38 -9.31
C ILE A 207 8.93 -3.63 -7.93
N ALA A 208 8.39 -2.94 -6.94
CA ALA A 208 8.97 -2.81 -5.62
C ALA A 208 9.35 -4.14 -4.92
N PRO A 209 8.56 -5.22 -4.96
CA PRO A 209 8.91 -6.49 -4.29
C PRO A 209 10.18 -7.17 -4.78
N LEU A 210 10.58 -6.89 -6.03
CA LEU A 210 11.78 -7.46 -6.66
C LEU A 210 13.01 -6.54 -6.51
N ALA A 211 12.81 -5.32 -6.02
CA ALA A 211 13.83 -4.30 -5.87
C ALA A 211 14.13 -3.95 -4.40
N TRP A 212 13.48 -4.64 -3.46
CA TRP A 212 13.67 -4.51 -2.01
C TRP A 212 14.63 -5.55 -1.47
#